data_AF-A0A4Q2Y6S2-F1
#
_entry.id   AF-A0A4Q2Y6S2-F1
#
_cell.length_a   1.000
_cell.length_b   1.000
_cell.length_c   1.000
_cell.angle_alpha   90.00
_cell.angle_beta   90.00
_cell.angle_gamma   90.00
#
_symmetry.space_group_name_H-M   'P 1'
#
loop_
_entity.id
_entity.type
_entity.pdbx_description
1 polymer ?
#
loop_
_entity_poly.entity_id
_entity_poly.type
_entity_poly.pdbx_seq_one_letter_code
_entity_poly.pdbx_strand_id
1 'polypeptide(L)' 'WNYDPRTGRVLLLSAEDNLGKGAGGQAVQSFNLMFGLEETAGLQNF' A
#
# COMPACT_ATOMS: atom_id res chain seq x y z
N TRP A 1 4.76 4.87 13.15
CA TRP A 1 3.75 5.33 14.14
C TRP A 1 4.46 6.10 15.24
N ASN A 2 3.78 7.04 15.89
CA ASN A 2 4.30 7.83 17.00
C ASN A 2 3.31 7.77 18.18
N TYR A 3 3.79 7.48 19.39
CA TYR A 3 2.97 7.40 20.59
C TYR A 3 3.14 8.67 21.45
N ASP A 4 2.02 9.32 21.79
CA ASP A 4 1.98 10.45 22.73
C ASP A 4 1.59 9.94 24.13
N PRO A 5 2.55 9.80 25.06
CA PRO A 5 2.27 9.32 26.41
C PRO A 5 1.43 10.29 27.25
N ARG A 6 1.33 11.58 26.88
CA ARG A 6 0.54 12.56 27.63
C ARG A 6 -0.95 12.36 27.42
N THR A 7 -1.34 11.86 26.25
CA THR A 7 -2.74 11.65 25.86
C THR A 7 -3.10 10.17 25.68
N GLY A 8 -2.11 9.27 25.73
CA GLY A 8 -2.31 7.85 25.49
C GLY A 8 -2.67 7.51 24.04
N ARG A 9 -2.38 8.39 23.08
CA ARG A 9 -2.77 8.23 21.66
C ARG A 9 -1.60 7.78 20.79
N VAL A 10 -1.91 7.07 19.71
CA VAL A 10 -0.97 6.71 18.65
C VAL A 10 -1.36 7.47 17.38
N LEU A 11 -0.40 8.20 16.80
CA LEU A 11 -0.52 8.78 15.47
C LEU A 11 0.09 7.82 14.44
N LEU A 12 -0.76 7.35 13.52
CA LEU A 12 -0.38 6.54 12.36
C LEU A 12 -0.71 7.34 11.10
N LEU A 13 0.26 7.50 10.21
CA LEU A 13 0.15 8.24 8.97
C LEU A 13 0.59 7.32 7.82
N SER A 14 -0.14 7.37 6.71
CA SER A 14 0.25 6.77 5.42
C SER A 14 0.06 7.81 4.33
N ALA A 15 0.85 7.71 3.26
CA ALA A 15 0.69 8.49 2.05
C ALA A 15 0.81 7.52 0.86
N GLU A 16 -0.24 7.46 0.04
CA GLU A 16 -0.34 6.56 -1.10
C GLU A 16 -0.90 7.31 -2.31
N ASP A 17 -0.41 6.98 -3.51
CA ASP A 17 -1.08 7.39 -4.75
C ASP A 17 -2.46 6.72 -4.79
N ASN A 18 -3.52 7.52 -4.86
CA ASN A 18 -4.89 7.03 -4.76
C ASN A 18 -5.36 6.23 -5.99
N LEU A 19 -4.73 6.42 -7.15
CA LEU A 19 -5.06 5.68 -8.38
C LEU A 19 -4.06 4.56 -8.67
N GLY A 20 -2.79 4.73 -8.28
CA GLY A 20 -1.78 3.69 -8.27
C GLY A 20 -2.06 2.68 -7.16
N LYS A 21 -1.48 2.87 -5.98
CA LYS A 21 -1.66 1.94 -4.86
C LYS A 21 -3.09 1.92 -4.30
N GLY A 22 -3.81 3.04 -4.34
CA GLY A 22 -5.19 3.12 -3.87
C GLY A 22 -6.22 2.48 -4.79
N ALA A 23 -5.86 2.14 -6.04
CA ALA A 23 -6.77 1.49 -6.98
C ALA A 23 -6.06 0.49 -7.92
N GLY A 24 -5.64 0.95 -9.11
CA GLY A 24 -5.25 0.07 -10.22
C GLY A 24 -4.00 -0.77 -9.93
N GLY A 25 -2.98 -0.17 -9.30
CA GLY A 25 -1.77 -0.86 -8.89
C GLY A 25 -2.04 -1.98 -7.87
N GLN A 26 -2.92 -1.75 -6.90
CA GLN A 26 -3.32 -2.79 -5.94
C GLN A 26 -4.14 -3.91 -6.59
N ALA A 27 -4.99 -3.58 -7.56
CA ALA A 27 -5.73 -4.57 -8.33
C ALA A 27 -4.77 -5.49 -9.11
N VAL A 28 -3.74 -4.92 -9.74
CA VAL A 28 -2.70 -5.68 -10.44
C VAL A 28 -1.84 -6.50 -9.49
N GLN A 29 -1.42 -5.98 -8.33
CA GLN A 29 -0.69 -6.79 -7.33
C GLN A 29 -1.51 -8.00 -6.89
N SER A 30 -2.80 -7.79 -6.60
CA SER A 30 -3.69 -8.88 -6.16
C SER A 30 -3.90 -9.92 -7.28
N PHE A 31 -4.02 -9.46 -8.53
CA PHE A 31 -4.07 -10.32 -9.70
C PHE A 31 -2.78 -11.15 -9.84
N ASN A 32 -1.60 -10.51 -9.74
CA ASN A 32 -0.31 -11.19 -9.86
C ASN A 32 -0.20 -12.35 -8.86
N LEU A 33 -0.55 -12.09 -7.59
CA LEU A 33 -0.57 -13.13 -6.55
C LEU A 33 -1.57 -14.25 -6.86
N MET A 34 -2.78 -13.92 -7.31
CA MET A 34 -3.81 -14.91 -7.64
C MET A 34 -3.40 -15.86 -8.78
N PHE A 35 -2.57 -15.38 -9.70
CA PHE A 35 -2.10 -16.15 -10.86
C PHE A 35 -0.66 -16.66 -10.74
N GLY A 36 -0.04 -16.54 -9.57
CA GLY A 36 1.33 -17.02 -9.32
C GLY A 36 2.42 -16.27 -10.10
N LEU A 37 2.14 -15.02 -10.47
CA LEU A 37 3.13 -14.11 -11.04
C LEU A 37 3.90 -13.40 -9.92
N GLU A 38 5.06 -12.83 -10.24
CA GLU A 38 5.77 -11.91 -9.35
C GLU A 38 4.84 -10.76 -8.94
N GLU A 39 4.66 -10.50 -7.65
CA GLU A 39 3.73 -9.48 -7.13
C GLU A 39 3.94 -8.11 -7.80
N THR A 40 5.20 -7.79 -8.12
CA THR A 40 5.63 -6.51 -8.69
C THR A 40 5.65 -6.48 -10.22
N ALA A 41 5.22 -7.56 -10.89
CA ALA A 41 5.16 -7.62 -12.34
C ALA A 41 4.26 -6.51 -12.90
N GLY A 42 4.80 -5.69 -13.81
CA GLY A 42 4.08 -4.57 -14.43
C GLY A 42 3.93 -3.31 -13.57
N LEU A 43 4.56 -3.24 -12.38
CA LEU A 43 4.38 -2.15 -11.41
C LEU A 43 5.66 -1.33 -11.11
N GLN A 44 6.74 -1.55 -11.87
CA GLN A 44 8.07 -0.99 -11.57
C GLN A 44 8.25 0.49 -11.97
N ASN A 45 7.29 1.07 -12.71
CA ASN A 45 7.41 2.41 -13.30
C ASN A 45 6.33 3.38 -12.80
N PHE A 46 5.78 3.14 -11.61
CA PHE A 46 4.88 4.09 -10.93
C PHE A 46 5.65 4.92 -9.91
#